data_AF-A0A1H1KDJ6-F1
#
_entry.id   AF-A0A1H1KDJ6-F1
#
_cell.length_a   1.000
_cell.length_b   1.000
_cell.length_c   1.000
_cell.angle_alpha   90.00
_cell.angle_beta   90.00
_cell.angle_gamma   90.00
#
_symmetry.space_group_name_H-M   'P 1'
#
loop_
_entity.id
_entity.type
_entity.pdbx_description
1 polymer ?
#
loop_
_entity_poly.entity_id
_entity_poly.type
_entity_poly.pdbx_seq_one_letter_code
_entity_poly.pdbx_strand_id
1 'polypeptide(L)'
;MAVRSRRTAARALALALANITYVAHGAPLCASNDLGCSIFNGQHSVEAQLRDDDRLLPGSTTRCANCHSQTGSSDAFAPPLTAGNLFPAKSRRDGPASSYDQATFCRALREGIDPVNVMLRKAMPHYRISETECAALWHFVTKR
;
A
#
# COMPACT_ATOMS: atom_id res chain seq x y z
N MET A 1 63.25 50.66 8.81
CA MET A 1 61.88 50.76 8.26
C MET A 1 61.72 49.70 7.18
N ALA A 2 60.93 48.65 7.44
CA ALA A 2 60.65 47.61 6.46
C ALA A 2 59.21 47.10 6.66
N VAL A 3 58.32 47.42 5.74
CA VAL A 3 56.98 46.83 5.64
C VAL A 3 56.97 46.03 4.35
N ARG A 4 57.00 44.69 4.46
CA ARG A 4 56.93 43.78 3.30
C ARG A 4 55.55 43.10 3.29
N SER A 5 54.70 43.64 2.41
CA SER A 5 53.36 43.16 2.07
C SER A 5 53.41 41.70 1.61
N ARG A 6 52.65 40.82 2.27
CA ARG A 6 52.41 39.44 1.83
C ARG A 6 51.07 39.41 1.11
N ARG A 7 51.10 39.39 -0.22
CA ARG A 7 49.93 39.09 -1.06
C ARG A 7 49.90 37.58 -1.31
N THR A 8 49.07 36.85 -0.57
CA THR A 8 48.71 35.46 -0.90
C THR A 8 47.57 35.49 -1.92
N ALA A 9 47.90 35.21 -3.18
CA ALA A 9 46.92 35.09 -4.26
C ALA A 9 46.06 33.83 -4.05
N ALA A 10 44.76 34.02 -4.29
CA ALA A 10 43.67 33.17 -3.87
C ALA A 10 43.58 31.83 -4.62
N ARG A 11 43.12 30.82 -3.88
CA ARG A 11 42.63 29.53 -4.35
C ARG A 11 41.41 29.73 -5.25
N ALA A 12 41.39 29.13 -6.44
CA ALA A 12 40.17 28.91 -7.21
C ALA A 12 39.97 27.40 -7.36
N LEU A 13 39.25 26.80 -6.41
CA LEU A 13 38.75 25.43 -6.52
C LEU A 13 37.32 25.53 -7.06
N ALA A 14 37.14 25.25 -8.35
CA ALA A 14 35.82 25.21 -8.97
C ALA A 14 35.08 23.95 -8.49
N LEU A 15 34.08 24.13 -7.61
CA LEU A 15 33.12 23.08 -7.29
C LEU A 15 32.10 22.98 -8.44
N ALA A 16 32.22 21.93 -9.26
CA ALA A 16 31.17 21.54 -10.19
C ALA A 16 30.03 20.87 -9.41
N LEU A 17 28.92 21.59 -9.22
CA LEU A 17 27.67 21.04 -8.68
C LEU A 17 26.98 20.23 -9.79
N ALA A 18 27.20 18.91 -9.78
CA ALA A 18 26.40 17.99 -10.57
C ALA A 18 24.99 17.92 -9.98
N ASN A 19 24.01 18.48 -10.70
CA ASN A 19 22.59 18.37 -10.35
C ASN A 19 22.11 16.95 -10.66
N ILE A 20 22.13 16.08 -9.64
CA ILE A 20 21.51 14.76 -9.73
C ILE A 20 19.99 14.98 -9.58
N THR A 21 19.29 15.03 -10.71
CA THR A 21 17.82 14.98 -10.72
C THR A 21 17.40 13.56 -10.35
N TYR A 22 17.05 13.35 -9.08
CA TYR A 22 16.41 12.13 -8.63
C TYR A 22 15.03 12.02 -9.28
N VAL A 23 14.88 11.15 -10.27
CA VAL A 23 13.56 10.74 -10.76
C VAL A 23 12.96 9.84 -9.68
N ALA A 24 12.18 10.45 -8.78
CA ALA A 24 11.32 9.70 -7.88
C ALA A 24 10.30 8.95 -8.74
N HIS A 25 10.38 7.62 -8.75
CA HIS A 25 9.37 6.78 -9.39
C HIS A 25 8.10 6.85 -8.54
N GLY A 26 7.27 7.86 -8.80
CA GLY A 26 5.93 7.92 -8.24
C GLY A 26 5.11 6.73 -8.75
N ALA A 27 4.40 6.05 -7.84
CA ALA A 27 3.38 5.10 -8.26
C ALA A 27 2.42 5.79 -9.25
N PRO A 28 1.97 5.10 -10.32
CA PRO A 28 1.05 5.68 -11.28
C PRO A 28 -0.16 6.28 -10.52
N LEU A 29 -0.42 7.56 -10.77
CA LEU A 29 -1.50 8.26 -10.11
C LEU A 29 -2.83 7.69 -10.61
N CYS A 30 -3.70 7.31 -9.68
CA CYS A 30 -5.05 6.89 -9.99
C CYS A 30 -5.82 8.03 -10.64
N ALA A 31 -6.74 7.70 -11.56
CA ALA A 31 -7.67 8.68 -12.08
C ALA A 31 -8.48 9.29 -10.92
N SER A 32 -8.84 10.57 -11.02
CA SER A 32 -9.55 11.30 -9.95
C SER A 32 -10.93 10.71 -9.60
N ASN A 33 -11.51 9.92 -10.50
CA ASN A 33 -12.77 9.22 -10.30
C ASN A 33 -12.60 7.74 -9.90
N ASP A 34 -11.38 7.25 -9.71
CA ASP A 34 -11.11 5.86 -9.30
C ASP A 34 -10.78 5.78 -7.81
N LEU A 35 -11.84 5.76 -7.00
CA LEU A 35 -11.74 5.66 -5.55
C LEU A 35 -11.08 4.34 -5.12
N GLY A 36 -11.37 3.23 -5.80
CA GLY A 36 -10.80 1.92 -5.47
C GLY A 36 -9.29 1.88 -5.68
N CYS A 37 -8.82 2.42 -6.81
CA CYS A 37 -7.40 2.62 -7.06
C CYS A 37 -6.76 3.52 -6.01
N SER A 38 -7.44 4.62 -5.67
CA SER A 38 -6.92 5.61 -4.73
C SER A 38 -6.77 5.05 -3.31
N ILE A 39 -7.70 4.19 -2.88
CA ILE A 39 -7.58 3.46 -1.60
C ILE A 39 -6.42 2.47 -1.66
N PHE A 40 -6.35 1.65 -2.71
CA PHE A 40 -5.34 0.59 -2.84
C PHE A 40 -3.90 1.14 -2.80
N ASN A 41 -3.67 2.25 -3.50
CA ASN A 41 -2.36 2.91 -3.61
C ASN A 41 -2.14 3.99 -2.54
N GLY A 42 -3.15 4.34 -1.74
CA GLY A 42 -3.04 5.27 -0.63
C GLY A 42 -3.08 6.75 -0.99
N GLN A 43 -3.61 7.13 -2.15
CA GLN A 43 -4.01 8.52 -2.40
C GLN A 43 -5.24 8.91 -1.56
N HIS A 44 -6.13 7.95 -1.32
CA HIS A 44 -7.23 8.07 -0.37
C HIS A 44 -6.88 7.27 0.89
N SER A 45 -6.58 7.96 1.98
CA SER A 45 -6.19 7.31 3.23
C SER A 45 -7.42 6.80 3.98
N VAL A 46 -7.40 5.52 4.35
CA VAL A 46 -8.39 4.90 5.24
C VAL A 46 -7.71 4.63 6.58
N GLU A 47 -8.32 5.07 7.67
CA GLU A 47 -7.84 4.79 9.02
C GLU A 47 -7.80 3.28 9.27
N ALA A 48 -6.70 2.81 9.84
CA ALA A 48 -6.58 1.42 10.23
C ALA A 48 -5.71 1.26 11.48
N GLN A 49 -5.89 0.13 12.16
CA GLN A 49 -5.07 -0.28 13.30
C GLN A 49 -4.72 -1.76 13.16
N LEU A 50 -3.67 -2.21 13.86
CA LEU A 50 -3.40 -3.65 13.96
C LEU A 50 -4.30 -4.27 15.02
N ARG A 51 -4.60 -5.56 14.85
CA ARG A 51 -5.32 -6.30 15.88
C ARG A 51 -4.53 -6.26 17.20
N ASP A 52 -5.22 -6.04 18.31
CA ASP A 52 -4.64 -5.89 19.66
C ASP A 52 -3.67 -4.70 19.80
N ASP A 53 -3.79 -3.68 18.94
CA ASP A 53 -3.11 -2.38 19.07
C ASP A 53 -4.14 -1.25 18.87
N ASP A 54 -4.23 -0.34 19.84
CA ASP A 54 -5.21 0.76 19.81
C ASP A 54 -4.70 1.99 19.07
N ARG A 55 -3.45 1.95 18.55
CA ARG A 55 -2.87 3.06 17.81
C ARG A 55 -3.30 3.02 16.35
N LEU A 56 -3.73 4.16 15.85
CA LEU A 56 -3.93 4.36 14.43
C LEU A 56 -2.59 4.33 13.70
N LEU A 57 -2.57 3.61 12.59
CA LEU A 57 -1.44 3.54 11.68
C LEU A 57 -1.37 4.80 10.81
N PRO A 58 -0.17 5.33 10.49
CA PRO A 58 -0.03 6.38 9.50
C PRO A 58 -0.59 5.95 8.14
N GLY A 59 -1.27 6.85 7.40
CA GLY A 59 -1.86 6.51 6.10
C GLY A 59 -0.86 6.00 5.04
N SER A 60 0.44 6.28 5.21
CA SER A 60 1.49 5.72 4.35
C SER A 60 1.73 4.23 4.56
N THR A 61 1.41 3.68 5.73
CA THR A 61 1.62 2.26 6.06
C THR A 61 0.39 1.40 5.78
N THR A 62 -0.81 1.99 5.69
CA THR A 62 -2.08 1.28 5.51
C THR A 62 -2.44 0.98 4.06
N ARG A 63 -1.60 1.37 3.10
CA ARG A 63 -1.82 1.13 1.66
C ARG A 63 -1.86 -0.35 1.35
N CYS A 64 -2.88 -0.82 0.64
CA CYS A 64 -3.00 -2.22 0.25
C CYS A 64 -1.78 -2.68 -0.58
N ALA A 65 -1.28 -1.80 -1.46
CA ALA A 65 -0.12 -2.02 -2.32
C ALA A 65 1.18 -2.30 -1.56
N ASN A 66 1.27 -1.96 -0.26
CA ASN A 66 2.46 -2.28 0.55
C ASN A 66 2.61 -3.78 0.81
N CYS A 67 1.51 -4.55 0.72
CA CYS A 67 1.51 -5.99 1.03
C CYS A 67 0.96 -6.86 -0.09
N HIS A 68 0.03 -6.33 -0.89
CA HIS A 68 -0.69 -7.06 -1.91
C HIS A 68 -0.28 -6.62 -3.31
N SER A 69 -0.14 -7.59 -4.22
CA SER A 69 0.04 -7.33 -5.65
C SER A 69 -1.29 -7.41 -6.41
N GLN A 70 -1.38 -6.69 -7.54
CA GLN A 70 -2.49 -6.80 -8.51
C GLN A 70 -2.17 -7.63 -9.74
N THR A 71 -0.92 -8.08 -9.86
CA THR A 71 -0.44 -8.81 -11.03
C THR A 71 -0.28 -10.31 -10.75
N GLY A 72 -0.62 -10.77 -9.53
CA GLY A 72 -0.45 -12.17 -9.15
C GLY A 72 0.98 -12.56 -8.78
N SER A 73 1.88 -11.59 -8.56
CA SER A 73 3.27 -11.86 -8.17
C SER A 73 3.35 -12.67 -6.87
N SER A 74 4.13 -13.76 -6.90
CA SER A 74 4.38 -14.67 -5.77
C SER A 74 5.22 -14.06 -4.65
N ASP A 75 5.91 -12.95 -4.93
CA ASP A 75 6.90 -12.36 -4.02
C ASP A 75 6.27 -11.32 -3.07
N ALA A 76 4.97 -11.07 -3.20
CA ALA A 76 4.24 -10.17 -2.32
C ALA A 76 4.14 -10.74 -0.89
N PHE A 77 4.17 -9.85 0.10
CA PHE A 77 4.06 -10.25 1.52
C PHE A 77 2.72 -10.93 1.84
N ALA A 78 1.66 -10.57 1.13
CA ALA A 78 0.33 -11.13 1.27
C ALA A 78 -0.19 -11.65 -0.08
N PRO A 79 -1.20 -12.54 -0.09
CA PRO A 79 -1.78 -13.07 -1.32
C PRO A 79 -2.25 -11.93 -2.26
N PRO A 80 -2.13 -12.10 -3.59
CA PRO A 80 -2.53 -11.08 -4.54
C PRO A 80 -4.02 -10.71 -4.39
N LEU A 81 -4.35 -9.42 -4.52
CA LEU A 81 -5.73 -8.95 -4.59
C LEU A 81 -6.13 -8.86 -6.06
N THR A 82 -6.51 -10.01 -6.61
CA THR A 82 -6.96 -10.15 -8.00
C THR A 82 -8.21 -11.02 -8.06
N ALA A 83 -8.99 -10.87 -9.11
CA ALA A 83 -10.13 -11.75 -9.41
C ALA A 83 -9.75 -13.25 -9.34
N GLY A 84 -8.57 -13.61 -9.87
CA GLY A 84 -8.07 -15.00 -9.86
C GLY A 84 -7.69 -15.52 -8.47
N ASN A 85 -7.50 -14.65 -7.48
CA ASN A 85 -7.21 -15.06 -6.11
C ASN A 85 -8.45 -14.99 -5.19
N LEU A 86 -9.41 -14.13 -5.51
CA LEU A 86 -10.60 -13.86 -4.71
C LEU A 86 -11.78 -14.76 -5.09
N PHE A 87 -12.01 -15.02 -6.38
CA PHE A 87 -13.18 -15.79 -6.85
C PHE A 87 -13.04 -17.30 -6.78
N PRO A 88 -11.89 -17.94 -7.08
CA PRO A 88 -11.83 -19.39 -7.03
C PRO A 88 -12.09 -19.90 -5.61
N ALA A 89 -13.02 -20.85 -5.51
CA ALA A 89 -13.30 -21.51 -4.25
C ALA A 89 -12.05 -22.28 -3.81
N LYS A 90 -11.46 -21.85 -2.68
CA LYS A 90 -10.26 -22.48 -2.13
C LYS A 90 -10.67 -23.46 -1.05
N SER A 91 -10.39 -24.74 -1.30
CA SER A 91 -10.48 -25.76 -0.26
C SER A 91 -9.33 -25.60 0.72
N ARG A 92 -9.64 -25.78 2.01
CA ARG A 92 -8.64 -25.92 3.08
C ARG A 92 -8.79 -27.31 3.69
N ARG A 93 -7.77 -27.73 4.44
CA ARG A 93 -7.77 -29.02 5.10
C ARG A 93 -9.05 -29.13 5.95
N ASP A 94 -9.88 -30.11 5.62
CA ASP A 94 -11.11 -30.48 6.34
C ASP A 94 -12.26 -29.43 6.38
N GLY A 95 -12.34 -28.53 5.39
CA GLY A 95 -13.43 -27.55 5.30
C GLY A 95 -14.06 -27.41 3.91
N PRO A 96 -15.31 -26.89 3.81
CA PRO A 96 -15.92 -26.59 2.52
C PRO A 96 -15.12 -25.51 1.80
N ALA A 97 -15.02 -25.62 0.48
CA ALA A 97 -14.39 -24.59 -0.33
C ALA A 97 -15.17 -23.28 -0.20
N SER A 98 -14.45 -22.16 -0.05
CA SER A 98 -15.05 -20.84 0.05
C SER A 98 -14.38 -19.87 -0.90
N SER A 99 -15.15 -18.88 -1.34
CA SER A 99 -14.71 -17.78 -2.21
C SER A 99 -15.08 -16.46 -1.55
N TYR A 100 -14.38 -15.41 -1.94
CA TYR A 100 -14.75 -14.06 -1.55
C TYR A 100 -15.88 -13.55 -2.45
N ASP A 101 -16.88 -12.97 -1.83
CA ASP A 101 -17.77 -11.98 -2.41
C ASP A 101 -17.48 -10.60 -1.80
N GLN A 102 -18.21 -9.58 -2.24
CA GLN A 102 -18.02 -8.23 -1.70
C GLN A 102 -18.24 -8.16 -0.19
N ALA A 103 -19.27 -8.84 0.33
CA ALA A 103 -19.64 -8.76 1.74
C ALA A 103 -18.55 -9.38 2.64
N THR A 104 -18.09 -10.58 2.29
CA THR A 104 -17.01 -11.28 2.99
C THR A 104 -15.66 -10.60 2.80
N PHE A 105 -15.42 -9.94 1.67
CA PHE A 105 -14.25 -9.08 1.47
C PHE A 105 -14.29 -7.86 2.40
N CYS A 106 -15.41 -7.16 2.49
CA CYS A 106 -15.55 -6.02 3.40
C CYS A 106 -15.43 -6.42 4.87
N ARG A 107 -15.97 -7.59 5.25
CA ARG A 107 -15.77 -8.18 6.58
C ARG A 107 -14.29 -8.46 6.85
N ALA A 108 -13.58 -9.03 5.88
CA ALA A 108 -12.14 -9.27 6.01
C ALA A 108 -11.34 -7.98 6.25
N LEU A 109 -11.71 -6.87 5.61
CA LEU A 109 -11.05 -5.58 5.82
C LEU A 109 -11.37 -4.96 7.19
N ARG A 110 -12.62 -5.04 7.65
CA ARG A 110 -13.05 -4.40 8.90
C ARG A 110 -12.68 -5.20 10.13
N GLU A 111 -12.82 -6.52 10.05
CA GLU A 111 -12.75 -7.42 11.20
C GLU A 111 -11.54 -8.36 11.13
N GLY A 112 -10.83 -8.42 10.00
CA GLY A 112 -9.74 -9.38 9.82
C GLY A 112 -10.23 -10.82 9.72
N ILE A 113 -11.47 -11.05 9.28
CA ILE A 113 -12.09 -12.38 9.22
C ILE A 113 -12.46 -12.76 7.78
N ASP A 114 -11.97 -13.91 7.33
CA ASP A 114 -12.20 -14.38 5.98
C ASP A 114 -13.57 -15.09 5.78
N PRO A 115 -13.92 -15.56 4.56
CA PRO A 115 -15.24 -16.11 4.27
C PRO A 115 -15.65 -17.31 5.14
N VAL A 116 -14.70 -18.07 5.69
CA VAL A 116 -14.96 -19.25 6.55
C VAL A 116 -14.60 -19.00 8.01
N ASN A 117 -14.68 -17.74 8.45
CA ASN A 117 -14.48 -17.33 9.84
C ASN A 117 -13.06 -17.58 10.36
N VAL A 118 -12.07 -17.67 9.47
CA VAL A 118 -10.68 -17.75 9.89
C VAL A 118 -10.12 -16.35 10.05
N MET A 119 -9.49 -16.14 11.20
CA MET A 119 -8.82 -14.90 11.55
C MET A 119 -7.56 -14.72 10.70
N LEU A 120 -7.45 -13.57 10.04
CA LEU A 120 -6.32 -13.20 9.21
C LEU A 120 -5.08 -12.87 10.06
N ARG A 121 -3.93 -12.82 9.40
CA ARG A 121 -2.65 -12.56 10.07
C ARG A 121 -2.69 -11.20 10.78
N LYS A 122 -2.10 -11.11 11.97
CA LYS A 122 -2.05 -9.88 12.78
C LYS A 122 -1.47 -8.67 12.02
N ALA A 123 -0.60 -8.91 11.04
CA ALA A 123 -0.02 -7.87 10.19
C ALA A 123 -1.02 -7.23 9.21
N MET A 124 -2.18 -7.84 8.98
CA MET A 124 -3.25 -7.24 8.17
C MET A 124 -4.03 -6.24 9.05
N PRO A 125 -4.06 -4.94 8.68
CA PRO A 125 -4.78 -3.94 9.45
C PRO A 125 -6.29 -4.15 9.41
N HIS A 126 -6.98 -3.71 10.47
CA HIS A 126 -8.43 -3.56 10.54
C HIS A 126 -8.78 -2.13 10.13
N TYR A 127 -9.54 -1.99 9.06
CA TYR A 127 -9.84 -0.71 8.42
C TYR A 127 -11.19 -0.15 8.88
N ARG A 128 -11.22 1.15 9.19
CA ARG A 128 -12.45 1.92 9.35
C ARG A 128 -12.94 2.38 7.97
N ILE A 129 -13.31 1.39 7.15
CA ILE A 129 -13.76 1.59 5.76
C ILE A 129 -15.28 1.61 5.67
N SER A 130 -15.84 2.64 5.03
CA SER A 130 -17.27 2.74 4.73
C SER A 130 -17.72 1.68 3.72
N GLU A 131 -19.03 1.50 3.56
CA GLU A 131 -19.58 0.60 2.55
C GLU A 131 -19.22 1.05 1.12
N THR A 132 -19.31 2.35 0.85
CA THR A 132 -19.00 2.92 -0.48
C THR A 132 -17.52 2.75 -0.84
N GLU A 133 -16.62 3.03 0.11
CA GLU A 133 -15.18 2.83 -0.09
C GLU A 133 -14.84 1.36 -0.32
N CYS A 134 -15.43 0.46 0.47
CA CYS A 134 -15.19 -0.97 0.30
C CYS A 134 -15.72 -1.49 -1.04
N ALA A 135 -16.91 -1.04 -1.47
CA ALA A 135 -17.46 -1.38 -2.77
C ALA A 135 -16.57 -0.92 -3.93
N ALA A 136 -16.04 0.31 -3.85
CA ALA A 136 -15.12 0.84 -4.84
C ALA A 136 -13.80 0.04 -4.89
N LEU A 137 -13.23 -0.29 -3.73
CA LEU A 137 -12.03 -1.11 -3.63
C LEU A 137 -12.26 -2.52 -4.19
N TRP A 138 -13.39 -3.15 -3.83
CA TRP A 138 -13.78 -4.46 -4.35
C TRP A 138 -13.86 -4.45 -5.88
N HIS A 139 -14.55 -3.46 -6.45
CA HIS A 139 -14.65 -3.31 -7.90
C HIS A 139 -13.27 -3.19 -8.56
N PHE A 140 -12.39 -2.39 -7.96
CA PHE A 140 -11.04 -2.18 -8.47
C PHE A 140 -10.19 -3.47 -8.46
N VAL A 141 -10.15 -4.21 -7.36
CA VAL A 141 -9.30 -5.44 -7.24
C VAL A 141 -9.87 -6.67 -7.96
N THR A 142 -11.13 -6.59 -8.39
CA THR A 142 -11.80 -7.66 -9.16
C THR A 142 -11.96 -7.34 -10.64
N LYS A 143 -11.66 -6.12 -11.06
CA LYS A 143 -11.59 -5.74 -12.47
C LYS A 143 -10.47 -6.53 -13.16
N ARG A 144 -10.75 -7.07 -14.34
CA ARG A 144 -9.78 -7.77 -15.18
C ARG A 144 -9.10 -6.82 -16.15
#